data_AF-A0A4Y7T145-F1
#
_entry.id   AF-A0A4Y7T145-F1
#
_cell.length_a   1.000
_cell.length_b   1.000
_cell.length_c   1.000
_cell.angle_alpha   90.00
_cell.angle_beta   90.00
_cell.angle_gamma   90.00
#
_symmetry.space_group_name_H-M   'P 1'
#
loop_
_entity.id
_entity.type
_entity.pdbx_description
1 polymer ?
#
loop_
_entity_poly.entity_id
_entity_poly.type
_entity_poly.pdbx_seq_one_letter_code
_entity_poly.pdbx_strand_id
1 'polypeptide(L)'
;MALVRATWHPTLTVYRLSLITLTTALSTAKVFTTSAASVTIDWVIGIVVFLLVFFLSYYDSDENANPRWLFRTGALEGLQTATRLILRKFASLNDQAAEPAQPPRIRRRLRTPKLTVYRSLITLAAIGFGTSKLYLSLIGEETAPKALEWVYGVVVTLGLYWLGLYEYSPNGPIPWLFTEDCAPLARAMAKLLIGAGTMFLILWGIRSGIYLSIEWVMAIDWYMVLLAVLLIAMTVIGIVSPALFSYLDFLLWVVFSLIDPEGFRHF
;
A
#
# COMPACT_ATOMS: atom_id res chain seq x y z
N MET A 1 -42.84 33.14 13.62
CA MET A 1 -41.69 32.77 12.75
C MET A 1 -40.74 31.92 13.59
N ALA A 2 -41.00 30.62 13.70
CA ALA A 2 -40.22 29.74 14.56
C ALA A 2 -39.04 29.17 13.77
N LEU A 3 -37.81 29.52 14.19
CA LEU A 3 -36.57 28.97 13.66
C LEU A 3 -36.58 27.45 13.82
N VAL A 4 -36.79 26.72 12.72
CA VAL A 4 -36.50 25.28 12.66
C VAL A 4 -35.01 25.13 12.95
N ARG A 5 -34.67 24.62 14.14
CA ARG A 5 -33.31 24.21 14.45
C ARG A 5 -33.03 22.98 13.58
N ALA A 6 -32.50 23.21 12.38
CA ALA A 6 -31.95 22.16 11.55
C ALA A 6 -31.00 21.35 12.44
N THR A 7 -31.34 20.08 12.68
CA THR A 7 -30.49 19.17 13.42
C THR A 7 -29.20 19.04 12.65
N TRP A 8 -28.16 19.67 13.19
CA TRP A 8 -26.89 19.87 12.50
C TRP A 8 -26.12 18.55 12.27
N HIS A 9 -26.47 17.51 13.02
CA HIS A 9 -25.79 16.22 12.99
C HIS A 9 -26.26 15.37 11.78
N PRO A 10 -25.31 14.77 11.04
CA PRO A 10 -25.65 13.89 9.94
C PRO A 10 -26.35 12.62 10.45
N THR A 11 -27.45 12.23 9.82
CA THR A 11 -28.20 11.02 10.17
C THR A 11 -27.40 9.78 9.77
N LEU A 12 -27.03 8.98 10.77
CA LEU A 12 -26.39 7.69 10.55
C LEU A 12 -27.44 6.68 10.08
N THR A 13 -27.45 6.32 8.79
CA THR A 13 -28.40 5.36 8.22
C THR A 13 -27.96 3.92 8.52
N VAL A 14 -28.90 2.96 8.44
CA VAL A 14 -28.60 1.53 8.70
C VAL A 14 -27.52 1.00 7.75
N TYR A 15 -27.59 1.38 6.47
CA TYR A 15 -26.54 1.12 5.49
C TYR A 15 -25.16 1.58 5.98
N ARG A 16 -25.05 2.84 6.41
CA ARG A 16 -23.79 3.45 6.86
C ARG A 16 -23.21 2.76 8.09
N LEU A 17 -24.07 2.39 9.04
CA LEU A 17 -23.67 1.61 10.20
C LEU A 17 -23.23 0.19 9.81
N SER A 18 -23.93 -0.47 8.89
CA SER A 18 -23.54 -1.79 8.38
C SER A 18 -22.18 -1.76 7.69
N LEU A 19 -21.89 -0.68 6.95
CA LEU A 19 -20.63 -0.48 6.27
C LEU A 19 -19.48 -0.34 7.27
N ILE A 20 -19.66 0.47 8.33
CA ILE A 20 -18.68 0.59 9.42
C ILE A 20 -18.46 -0.75 10.13
N THR A 21 -19.54 -1.47 10.44
CA THR A 21 -19.42 -2.76 11.11
C THR A 21 -18.71 -3.78 10.24
N LEU A 22 -19.02 -3.81 8.94
CA LEU A 22 -18.41 -4.72 7.98
C LEU A 22 -16.92 -4.42 7.79
N THR A 23 -16.53 -3.15 7.64
CA THR A 23 -15.11 -2.78 7.52
C THR A 23 -14.36 -3.14 8.79
N THR A 24 -14.92 -2.85 9.96
CA THR A 24 -14.29 -3.20 11.25
C THR A 24 -14.16 -4.73 11.43
N ALA A 25 -15.19 -5.49 11.06
CA ALA A 25 -15.18 -6.94 11.13
C ALA A 25 -14.13 -7.56 10.19
N LEU A 26 -14.04 -7.07 8.94
CA LEU A 26 -13.03 -7.53 7.97
C LEU A 26 -11.61 -7.18 8.41
N SER A 27 -11.39 -5.95 8.88
CA SER A 27 -10.09 -5.54 9.43
C SER A 27 -9.70 -6.37 10.64
N THR A 28 -10.66 -6.75 11.49
CA THR A 28 -10.41 -7.60 12.67
C THR A 28 -10.11 -9.05 12.26
N ALA A 29 -10.89 -9.61 11.34
CA ALA A 29 -10.69 -10.97 10.83
C ALA A 29 -9.30 -11.16 10.23
N LYS A 30 -8.80 -10.16 9.51
CA LYS A 30 -7.47 -10.16 8.88
C LYS A 30 -6.31 -10.30 9.87
N VAL A 31 -6.47 -9.84 11.11
CA VAL A 31 -5.42 -9.99 12.14
C VAL A 31 -5.26 -11.45 12.56
N PHE A 32 -6.33 -12.24 12.48
CA PHE A 32 -6.35 -13.64 12.94
C PHE A 32 -5.94 -14.64 11.85
N THR A 33 -5.81 -14.21 10.60
CA THR A 33 -5.44 -15.09 9.50
C THR A 33 -3.95 -14.98 9.16
N THR A 34 -3.22 -16.08 9.25
CA THR A 34 -1.76 -16.15 9.02
C THR A 34 -1.37 -16.98 7.80
N SER A 35 -2.34 -17.62 7.15
CA SER A 35 -2.12 -18.54 6.02
C SER A 35 -1.94 -17.78 4.70
N ALA A 36 -1.03 -18.24 3.84
CA ALA A 36 -0.89 -17.73 2.47
C ALA A 36 -2.19 -17.89 1.64
N ALA A 37 -2.98 -18.94 1.91
CA ALA A 37 -4.30 -19.13 1.30
C ALA A 37 -5.33 -18.11 1.81
N SER A 38 -5.10 -17.49 2.98
CA SER A 38 -5.93 -16.38 3.45
C SER A 38 -5.77 -15.15 2.57
N VAL A 39 -4.58 -14.90 2.02
CA VAL A 39 -4.31 -13.68 1.26
C VAL A 39 -5.21 -13.61 0.02
N THR A 40 -5.36 -14.72 -0.72
CA THR A 40 -6.23 -14.77 -1.90
C THR A 40 -7.70 -14.61 -1.53
N ILE A 41 -8.15 -15.25 -0.45
CA ILE A 41 -9.53 -15.11 0.06
C ILE A 41 -9.80 -13.66 0.48
N ASP A 42 -8.85 -13.03 1.17
CA ASP A 42 -8.95 -11.64 1.63
C ASP A 42 -9.10 -10.66 0.45
N TRP A 43 -8.34 -10.87 -0.62
CA TRP A 43 -8.47 -10.07 -1.85
C TRP A 43 -9.83 -10.23 -2.50
N VAL A 44 -10.31 -11.48 -2.64
CA VAL A 44 -11.62 -11.75 -3.26
C VAL A 44 -12.75 -11.15 -2.43
N ILE A 45 -12.74 -11.35 -1.11
CA ILE A 45 -13.73 -10.76 -0.21
C ILE A 45 -13.67 -9.23 -0.27
N GLY A 46 -12.47 -8.65 -0.26
CA GLY A 46 -12.28 -7.20 -0.37
C GLY A 46 -12.89 -6.62 -1.65
N ILE A 47 -12.70 -7.28 -2.80
CA ILE A 47 -13.29 -6.87 -4.08
C ILE A 47 -14.82 -6.98 -4.04
N VAL A 48 -15.35 -8.11 -3.56
CA VAL A 48 -16.80 -8.32 -3.47
C VAL A 48 -17.46 -7.28 -2.57
N VAL A 49 -16.86 -7.00 -1.42
CA VAL A 49 -17.35 -5.99 -0.47
C VAL A 49 -17.24 -4.59 -1.06
N PHE A 50 -16.13 -4.27 -1.73
CA PHE A 50 -15.96 -2.98 -2.41
C PHE A 50 -17.03 -2.76 -3.48
N LEU A 51 -17.29 -3.75 -4.33
CA LEU A 51 -18.33 -3.68 -5.35
C LEU A 51 -19.71 -3.51 -4.72
N LEU A 52 -20.02 -4.28 -3.68
CA LEU A 52 -21.29 -4.18 -2.97
C LEU A 52 -21.49 -2.78 -2.37
N VAL A 53 -20.46 -2.23 -1.71
CA VAL A 53 -20.47 -0.85 -1.18
C VAL A 53 -20.62 0.17 -2.29
N PHE A 54 -19.94 -0.01 -3.42
CA PHE A 54 -20.03 0.89 -4.56
C PHE A 54 -21.45 0.95 -5.12
N PHE A 55 -22.09 -0.21 -5.35
CA PHE A 55 -23.47 -0.27 -5.80
C PHE A 55 -24.43 0.32 -4.76
N LEU A 56 -24.27 -0.01 -3.48
CA LEU A 56 -25.10 0.56 -2.42
C LEU A 56 -24.93 2.08 -2.29
N SER A 57 -23.72 2.62 -2.50
CA SER A 57 -23.46 4.05 -2.52
C SER A 57 -24.13 4.76 -3.70
N TYR A 58 -24.24 4.07 -4.84
CA TYR A 58 -25.02 4.57 -5.98
C TYR A 58 -26.51 4.67 -5.62
N TYR A 59 -27.06 3.63 -4.95
CA TYR A 59 -28.44 3.65 -4.47
C TYR A 59 -28.69 4.69 -3.35
N ASP A 60 -27.74 4.92 -2.43
CA ASP A 60 -27.85 5.97 -1.38
C ASP A 60 -28.04 7.37 -1.99
N SER A 61 -27.59 7.57 -3.23
CA SER A 61 -27.70 8.85 -3.94
C SER A 61 -29.06 9.09 -4.58
N ASP A 62 -29.88 8.04 -4.74
CA ASP A 62 -31.20 8.07 -5.38
C ASP A 62 -32.32 8.25 -4.34
N GLU A 63 -33.11 9.31 -4.49
CA GLU A 63 -34.24 9.61 -3.59
C GLU A 63 -35.34 8.53 -3.64
N ASN A 64 -35.39 7.73 -4.71
CA ASN A 64 -36.38 6.68 -4.91
C ASN A 64 -35.86 5.27 -4.59
N ALA A 65 -34.67 5.14 -3.97
CA ALA A 65 -34.09 3.84 -3.67
C ALA A 65 -35.00 2.97 -2.79
N ASN A 66 -35.24 1.74 -3.23
CA ASN A 66 -35.95 0.69 -2.51
C ASN A 66 -34.92 -0.43 -2.21
N PRO A 67 -34.83 -0.95 -0.97
CA PRO A 67 -35.72 -0.74 0.16
C PRO A 67 -35.47 0.53 0.96
N ARG A 68 -36.52 1.34 1.19
CA ARG A 68 -36.44 2.60 1.95
C ARG A 68 -35.94 2.44 3.37
N TRP A 69 -36.17 1.28 4.01
CA TRP A 69 -35.75 1.03 5.39
C TRP A 69 -34.22 1.01 5.56
N LEU A 70 -33.48 0.62 4.52
CA LEU A 70 -32.02 0.48 4.60
C LEU A 70 -31.32 1.85 4.49
N PHE A 71 -31.83 2.70 3.59
CA PHE A 71 -31.21 3.98 3.25
C PHE A 71 -31.78 5.15 4.05
N ARG A 72 -33.07 5.10 4.42
CA ARG A 72 -33.76 6.27 4.98
C ARG A 72 -33.96 6.19 6.49
N THR A 73 -34.09 4.98 7.03
CA THR A 73 -34.26 4.82 8.47
C THR A 73 -32.94 5.16 9.16
N GLY A 74 -32.94 6.18 10.01
CA GLY A 74 -31.80 6.45 10.87
C GLY A 74 -31.55 5.23 11.74
N ALA A 75 -30.38 4.60 11.66
CA ALA A 75 -30.01 3.52 12.56
C ALA A 75 -30.09 4.00 14.01
N LEU A 76 -29.71 5.26 14.23
CA LEU A 76 -29.86 5.92 15.52
C LEU A 76 -31.32 6.14 15.91
N GLU A 77 -32.22 6.39 14.95
CA GLU A 77 -33.66 6.48 15.22
C GLU A 77 -34.25 5.11 15.55
N GLY A 78 -33.83 4.05 14.84
CA GLY A 78 -34.21 2.67 15.15
C GLY A 78 -33.71 2.23 16.52
N LEU A 79 -32.44 2.49 16.82
CA LEU A 79 -31.83 2.27 18.13
C LEU A 79 -32.54 3.11 19.18
N GLN A 80 -32.72 4.42 18.96
CA GLN A 80 -33.49 5.26 19.85
C GLN A 80 -34.94 4.79 19.99
N THR A 81 -35.57 4.21 18.98
CA THR A 81 -36.95 3.69 19.06
C THR A 81 -36.96 2.41 19.88
N ALA A 82 -35.98 1.52 19.72
CA ALA A 82 -35.80 0.34 20.56
C ALA A 82 -35.47 0.72 22.02
N THR A 83 -34.54 1.65 22.23
CA THR A 83 -34.21 2.23 23.53
C THR A 83 -35.41 2.98 24.11
N ARG A 84 -36.19 3.71 23.30
CA ARG A 84 -37.45 4.33 23.71
C ARG A 84 -38.54 3.31 23.97
N LEU A 85 -38.58 2.14 23.35
CA LEU A 85 -39.51 1.06 23.68
C LEU A 85 -39.15 0.44 25.04
N ILE A 86 -37.85 0.28 25.30
CA ILE A 86 -37.32 -0.13 26.61
C ILE A 86 -37.61 0.95 27.68
N LEU A 87 -37.43 2.24 27.36
CA LEU A 87 -37.77 3.36 28.23
C LEU A 87 -39.27 3.67 28.33
N ARG A 88 -40.10 3.39 27.31
CA ARG A 88 -41.56 3.60 27.30
C ARG A 88 -42.28 2.63 28.24
N LYS A 89 -41.71 1.45 28.48
CA LYS A 89 -42.13 0.59 29.59
C LYS A 89 -41.96 1.27 30.96
N PHE A 90 -41.09 2.28 31.04
CA PHE A 90 -40.80 3.10 32.23
C PHE A 90 -41.46 4.49 32.22
N ALA A 91 -41.81 5.02 31.04
CA ALA A 91 -42.25 6.41 30.85
C ALA A 91 -43.68 6.52 30.26
N SER A 92 -44.59 5.65 30.71
CA SER A 92 -46.02 5.65 30.39
C SER A 92 -46.79 6.78 31.12
N LEU A 93 -46.36 8.04 30.98
CA LEU A 93 -47.10 9.17 31.57
C LEU A 93 -47.00 10.51 30.83
N ASN A 94 -46.40 10.58 29.64
CA ASN A 94 -46.45 11.84 28.90
C ASN A 94 -46.30 11.62 27.40
N ASP A 95 -47.42 11.73 26.68
CA ASP A 95 -47.47 11.72 25.22
C ASP A 95 -48.38 12.88 24.77
N GLN A 96 -47.87 13.70 23.86
CA GLN A 96 -48.59 14.43 22.80
C GLN A 96 -47.50 15.07 21.91
N ALA A 97 -47.22 14.54 20.73
CA ALA A 97 -47.95 14.70 19.46
C ALA A 97 -47.24 15.73 18.56
N ALA A 98 -46.78 15.29 17.38
CA ALA A 98 -46.73 16.11 16.16
C ALA A 98 -46.32 15.26 14.94
N GLU A 99 -47.10 15.44 13.87
CA GLU A 99 -47.08 14.76 12.57
C GLU A 99 -46.10 15.48 11.58
N PRO A 100 -45.54 14.80 10.55
CA PRO A 100 -44.43 15.34 9.78
C PRO A 100 -44.85 16.05 8.48
N ALA A 101 -44.21 17.20 8.20
CA ALA A 101 -44.29 17.92 6.92
C ALA A 101 -43.07 17.64 6.01
N GLN A 102 -43.32 17.69 4.69
CA GLN A 102 -42.46 17.17 3.62
C GLN A 102 -41.14 17.95 3.41
N PRO A 103 -40.06 17.27 2.92
CA PRO A 103 -38.74 17.89 2.77
C PRO A 103 -38.57 18.75 1.50
N PRO A 104 -37.75 19.81 1.55
CA PRO A 104 -37.44 20.65 0.40
C PRO A 104 -36.50 19.97 -0.60
N ARG A 105 -36.83 20.06 -1.88
CA ARG A 105 -36.05 19.53 -3.01
C ARG A 105 -34.77 20.33 -3.23
N ILE A 106 -33.62 19.72 -2.94
CA ILE A 106 -32.29 20.30 -3.18
C ILE A 106 -31.94 20.12 -4.67
N ARG A 107 -32.10 21.19 -5.46
CA ARG A 107 -31.62 21.24 -6.85
C ARG A 107 -30.08 21.17 -6.88
N ARG A 108 -29.54 19.98 -7.17
CA ARG A 108 -28.12 19.77 -7.49
C ARG A 108 -27.77 20.48 -8.81
N ARG A 109 -27.27 21.71 -8.72
CA ARG A 109 -26.54 22.33 -9.85
C ARG A 109 -25.19 21.60 -9.97
N LEU A 110 -24.84 21.17 -11.18
CA LEU A 110 -23.54 20.57 -11.48
C LEU A 110 -22.44 21.62 -11.20
N ARG A 111 -21.87 21.56 -9.99
CA ARG A 111 -20.73 22.36 -9.59
C ARG A 111 -19.49 21.54 -9.92
N THR A 112 -18.58 22.13 -10.67
CA THR A 112 -17.24 21.55 -10.89
C THR A 112 -16.64 21.14 -9.54
N PRO A 113 -16.02 19.94 -9.44
CA PRO A 113 -15.56 19.41 -8.17
C PRO A 113 -14.44 20.29 -7.63
N LYS A 114 -14.74 21.05 -6.57
CA LYS A 114 -13.75 21.83 -5.83
C LYS A 114 -12.86 20.91 -5.00
N LEU A 115 -11.57 21.20 -4.96
CA LEU A 115 -10.60 20.48 -4.14
C LEU A 115 -10.63 21.06 -2.72
N THR A 116 -11.40 20.43 -1.84
CA THR A 116 -11.59 20.85 -0.45
C THR A 116 -10.45 20.35 0.46
N VAL A 117 -10.27 20.98 1.62
CA VAL A 117 -9.29 20.55 2.64
C VAL A 117 -9.54 19.10 3.03
N TYR A 118 -10.81 18.71 3.25
CA TYR A 118 -11.20 17.34 3.53
C TYR A 118 -10.67 16.32 2.51
N ARG A 119 -10.82 16.60 1.20
CA ARG A 119 -10.33 15.71 0.13
C ARG A 119 -8.80 15.60 0.14
N SER A 120 -8.11 16.69 0.44
CA SER A 120 -6.64 16.65 0.61
C SER A 120 -6.22 15.82 1.82
N LEU A 121 -6.97 15.86 2.92
CA LEU A 121 -6.70 15.10 4.13
C LEU A 121 -6.86 13.59 3.90
N ILE A 122 -7.92 13.17 3.20
CA ILE A 122 -8.09 11.77 2.76
C ILE A 122 -6.91 11.32 1.91
N THR A 123 -6.52 12.14 0.93
CA THR A 123 -5.42 11.81 0.01
C THR A 123 -4.10 11.69 0.77
N LEU A 124 -3.82 12.61 1.70
CA LEU A 124 -2.62 12.59 2.52
C LEU A 124 -2.61 11.38 3.48
N ALA A 125 -3.75 11.02 4.06
CA ALA A 125 -3.89 9.83 4.88
C ALA A 125 -3.60 8.54 4.08
N ALA A 126 -4.10 8.46 2.84
CA ALA A 126 -3.83 7.32 1.95
C ALA A 126 -2.36 7.21 1.56
N ILE A 127 -1.71 8.34 1.23
CA ILE A 127 -0.27 8.38 0.93
C ILE A 127 0.53 7.97 2.17
N GLY A 128 0.26 8.60 3.33
CA GLY A 128 0.96 8.30 4.57
C GLY A 128 0.83 6.84 5.00
N PHE A 129 -0.36 6.25 4.83
CA PHE A 129 -0.59 4.83 5.04
C PHE A 129 0.27 3.96 4.12
N GLY A 130 0.25 4.23 2.81
CA GLY A 130 1.02 3.48 1.83
C GLY A 130 2.54 3.57 2.08
N THR A 131 3.05 4.76 2.36
CA THR A 131 4.47 5.00 2.66
C THR A 131 4.90 4.30 3.95
N SER A 132 4.12 4.42 5.02
CA SER A 132 4.46 3.79 6.31
C SER A 132 4.47 2.27 6.21
N LYS A 133 3.49 1.69 5.48
CA LYS A 133 3.45 0.26 5.22
C LYS A 133 4.65 -0.21 4.38
N LEU A 134 4.99 0.51 3.32
CA LEU A 134 6.15 0.20 2.49
C LEU A 134 7.44 0.23 3.32
N TYR A 135 7.62 1.26 4.13
CA TYR A 135 8.80 1.40 4.99
C TYR A 135 8.94 0.24 5.98
N LEU A 136 7.87 -0.12 6.69
CA LEU A 136 7.88 -1.25 7.63
C LEU A 136 8.13 -2.58 6.91
N SER A 137 7.56 -2.77 5.72
CA SER A 137 7.81 -3.95 4.89
C SER A 137 9.27 -4.06 4.43
N LEU A 138 9.95 -2.93 4.19
CA LEU A 138 11.35 -2.91 3.79
C LEU A 138 12.31 -3.30 4.92
N ILE A 139 11.93 -3.07 6.18
CA ILE A 139 12.73 -3.43 7.36
C ILE A 139 12.54 -4.91 7.73
N GLY A 140 11.58 -5.60 7.12
CA GLY A 140 11.28 -7.00 7.42
C GLY A 140 10.40 -7.19 8.66
N GLU A 141 9.76 -6.12 9.14
CA GLU A 141 8.81 -6.19 10.25
C GLU A 141 7.51 -6.86 9.77
N GLU A 142 7.13 -7.99 10.36
CA GLU A 142 5.89 -8.70 9.97
C GLU A 142 4.67 -8.26 10.79
N THR A 143 4.88 -7.83 12.04
CA THR A 143 3.79 -7.50 12.98
C THR A 143 3.39 -6.04 12.90
N ALA A 144 4.36 -5.13 12.79
CA ALA A 144 4.09 -3.69 12.75
C ALA A 144 3.21 -3.25 11.56
N PRO A 145 3.40 -3.75 10.31
CA PRO A 145 2.51 -3.42 9.21
C PRO A 145 1.07 -3.86 9.47
N LYS A 146 0.85 -5.02 10.09
CA LYS A 146 -0.50 -5.53 10.42
C LYS A 146 -1.20 -4.64 11.44
N ALA A 147 -0.48 -4.19 12.48
CA ALA A 147 -1.01 -3.24 13.44
C ALA A 147 -1.35 -1.89 12.78
N LEU A 148 -0.48 -1.42 11.88
CA LEU A 148 -0.70 -0.17 11.14
C LEU A 148 -1.92 -0.28 10.20
N GLU A 149 -2.09 -1.40 9.51
CA GLU A 149 -3.29 -1.71 8.72
C GLU A 149 -4.57 -1.67 9.55
N TRP A 150 -4.54 -2.21 10.76
CA TRP A 150 -5.69 -2.19 11.64
C TRP A 150 -6.01 -0.77 12.13
N VAL A 151 -5.01 -0.02 12.60
CA VAL A 151 -5.20 1.35 13.10
C VAL A 151 -5.69 2.28 11.99
N TYR A 152 -5.05 2.26 10.82
CA TYR A 152 -5.51 3.08 9.69
C TYR A 152 -6.86 2.61 9.16
N GLY A 153 -7.02 1.30 8.99
CA GLY A 153 -8.21 0.67 8.42
C GLY A 153 -9.46 0.81 9.27
N VAL A 154 -9.32 0.98 10.59
CA VAL A 154 -10.44 1.19 11.52
C VAL A 154 -10.51 2.63 12.00
N VAL A 155 -9.48 3.13 12.69
CA VAL A 155 -9.55 4.42 13.39
C VAL A 155 -9.55 5.59 12.41
N VAL A 156 -8.60 5.59 11.46
CA VAL A 156 -8.41 6.72 10.55
C VAL A 156 -9.52 6.76 9.50
N THR A 157 -9.84 5.63 8.87
CA THR A 157 -10.94 5.53 7.90
C THR A 157 -12.28 5.87 8.53
N LEU A 158 -12.57 5.41 9.76
CA LEU A 158 -13.81 5.73 10.46
C LEU A 158 -13.88 7.22 10.80
N GLY A 159 -12.79 7.79 11.32
CA GLY A 159 -12.70 9.23 11.60
C GLY A 159 -12.92 10.06 10.34
N LEU A 160 -12.26 9.71 9.23
CA LEU A 160 -12.44 10.35 7.92
C LEU A 160 -13.86 10.18 7.41
N TYR A 161 -14.43 9.00 7.55
CA TYR A 161 -15.79 8.71 7.14
C TYR A 161 -16.79 9.60 7.87
N TRP A 162 -16.72 9.66 9.22
CA TRP A 162 -17.53 10.56 10.03
C TRP A 162 -17.35 12.02 9.63
N LEU A 163 -16.12 12.43 9.34
CA LEU A 163 -15.83 13.78 8.86
C LEU A 163 -16.50 14.05 7.50
N GLY A 164 -16.47 13.08 6.58
CA GLY A 164 -17.14 13.16 5.28
C GLY A 164 -18.65 13.27 5.35
N LEU A 165 -19.29 12.68 6.37
CA LEU A 165 -20.73 12.90 6.60
C LEU A 165 -21.07 14.39 6.81
N TYR A 166 -20.14 15.18 7.36
CA TYR A 166 -20.34 16.62 7.56
C TYR A 166 -20.20 17.44 6.27
N GLU A 167 -19.61 16.90 5.19
CA GLU A 167 -19.51 17.59 3.89
C GLU A 167 -20.91 17.94 3.33
N TYR A 168 -21.92 17.14 3.67
CA TYR A 168 -23.30 17.33 3.23
C TYR A 168 -24.10 18.33 4.09
N SER A 169 -23.56 18.79 5.23
CA SER A 169 -24.21 19.73 6.15
C SER A 169 -23.51 21.10 6.09
N PRO A 170 -23.96 22.03 5.22
CA PRO A 170 -23.28 23.31 5.02
C PRO A 170 -23.29 24.23 6.24
N ASN A 171 -24.16 23.97 7.23
CA ASN A 171 -24.26 24.77 8.45
C ASN A 171 -23.37 24.24 9.59
N GLY A 172 -22.31 23.48 9.24
CA GLY A 172 -21.17 23.10 10.06
C GLY A 172 -20.65 24.15 11.04
N PRO A 173 -20.21 23.80 12.27
CA PRO A 173 -19.26 24.58 13.04
C PRO A 173 -17.87 24.57 12.39
N ILE A 174 -17.62 23.72 11.38
CA ILE A 174 -16.34 23.59 10.68
C ILE A 174 -16.51 23.80 9.17
N PRO A 175 -17.04 24.95 8.71
CA PRO A 175 -17.26 25.18 7.27
C PRO A 175 -15.94 25.29 6.50
N TRP A 176 -14.89 25.83 7.14
CA TRP A 176 -13.57 26.04 6.54
C TRP A 176 -12.98 24.76 5.92
N LEU A 177 -13.22 23.60 6.52
CA LEU A 177 -12.72 22.31 6.05
C LEU A 177 -13.31 21.89 4.68
N PHE A 178 -14.53 22.36 4.37
CA PHE A 178 -15.26 21.98 3.15
C PHE A 178 -15.40 23.13 2.15
N THR A 179 -15.30 24.38 2.59
CA THR A 179 -15.52 25.55 1.71
C THR A 179 -14.24 26.16 1.18
N GLU A 180 -13.12 26.05 1.90
CA GLU A 180 -11.87 26.65 1.47
C GLU A 180 -11.23 25.85 0.33
N ASP A 181 -10.93 26.55 -0.76
CA ASP A 181 -10.25 25.99 -1.92
C ASP A 181 -8.79 25.74 -1.55
N CYS A 182 -8.46 24.47 -1.26
CA CYS A 182 -7.11 24.05 -0.85
C CYS A 182 -6.18 23.76 -2.04
N ALA A 183 -6.63 24.07 -3.26
CA ALA A 183 -5.89 23.89 -4.51
C ALA A 183 -4.48 24.53 -4.55
N PRO A 184 -4.21 25.73 -3.98
CA PRO A 184 -2.84 26.27 -3.99
C PRO A 184 -1.90 25.47 -3.09
N LEU A 185 -2.34 25.08 -1.89
CA LEU A 185 -1.55 24.26 -0.97
C LEU A 185 -1.29 22.88 -1.55
N ALA A 186 -2.32 22.22 -2.08
CA ALA A 186 -2.18 20.91 -2.72
C ALA A 186 -1.20 20.96 -3.91
N ARG A 187 -1.25 22.01 -4.75
CA ARG A 187 -0.29 22.20 -5.83
C ARG A 187 1.13 22.43 -5.31
N ALA A 188 1.30 23.19 -4.23
CA ALA A 188 2.60 23.40 -3.61
C ALA A 188 3.18 22.09 -3.05
N MET A 189 2.38 21.32 -2.30
CA MET A 189 2.76 20.01 -1.78
C MET A 189 3.09 19.02 -2.90
N ALA A 190 2.28 18.97 -3.95
CA ALA A 190 2.54 18.11 -5.11
C ALA A 190 3.87 18.47 -5.79
N LYS A 191 4.15 19.77 -6.01
CA LYS A 191 5.43 20.22 -6.55
C LYS A 191 6.60 19.83 -5.65
N LEU A 192 6.45 19.96 -4.33
CA LEU A 192 7.48 19.59 -3.37
C LEU A 192 7.73 18.07 -3.38
N LEU A 193 6.67 17.26 -3.39
CA LEU A 193 6.78 15.80 -3.44
C LEU A 193 7.40 15.32 -4.76
N ILE A 194 6.99 15.88 -5.89
CA ILE A 194 7.58 15.56 -7.20
C ILE A 194 9.06 15.98 -7.20
N GLY A 195 9.39 17.18 -6.73
CA GLY A 195 10.76 17.67 -6.66
C GLY A 195 11.66 16.85 -5.73
N ALA A 196 11.16 16.47 -4.56
CA ALA A 196 11.87 15.60 -3.62
C ALA A 196 12.06 14.19 -4.20
N GLY A 197 11.03 13.65 -4.85
CA GLY A 197 11.08 12.34 -5.50
C GLY A 197 12.07 12.31 -6.67
N THR A 198 12.07 13.33 -7.54
CA THR A 198 13.04 13.42 -8.63
C THR A 198 14.46 13.60 -8.12
N MET A 199 14.66 14.44 -7.09
CA MET A 199 15.97 14.59 -6.44
C MET A 199 16.47 13.28 -5.85
N PHE A 200 15.60 12.53 -5.16
CA PHE A 200 15.93 11.22 -4.61
C PHE A 200 16.33 10.21 -5.71
N LEU A 201 15.58 10.14 -6.81
CA LEU A 201 15.89 9.25 -7.93
C LEU A 201 17.23 9.60 -8.61
N ILE A 202 17.55 10.89 -8.74
CA ILE A 202 18.84 11.34 -9.28
C ILE A 202 19.98 10.91 -8.36
N LEU A 203 19.88 11.19 -7.06
CA LEU A 203 20.90 10.81 -6.07
C LEU A 203 21.08 9.29 -5.99
N TRP A 204 19.97 8.54 -6.04
CA TRP A 204 20.00 7.07 -6.10
C TRP A 204 20.73 6.59 -7.35
N GLY A 205 20.40 7.15 -8.53
CA GLY A 205 21.04 6.82 -9.80
C GLY A 205 22.55 7.08 -9.79
N ILE A 206 22.98 8.24 -9.28
CA ILE A 206 24.40 8.58 -9.11
C ILE A 206 25.09 7.57 -8.19
N ARG A 207 24.50 7.30 -7.02
CA ARG A 207 25.02 6.31 -6.05
C ARG A 207 25.16 4.93 -6.70
N SER A 208 24.13 4.44 -7.38
CA SER A 208 24.18 3.14 -8.07
C SER A 208 25.21 3.11 -9.19
N GLY A 209 25.37 4.20 -9.94
CA GLY A 209 26.38 4.31 -11.00
C GLY A 209 27.80 4.23 -10.43
N ILE A 210 28.06 4.88 -9.29
CA ILE A 210 29.35 4.80 -8.60
C ILE A 210 29.62 3.36 -8.14
N TYR A 211 28.66 2.69 -7.47
CA TYR A 211 28.85 1.30 -7.04
C TYR A 211 29.14 0.36 -8.22
N LEU A 212 28.37 0.48 -9.30
CA LEU A 212 28.58 -0.29 -10.51
C LEU A 212 29.98 -0.02 -11.08
N SER A 213 30.41 1.24 -11.16
CA SER A 213 31.74 1.58 -11.67
C SER A 213 32.88 0.99 -10.84
N ILE A 214 32.76 0.97 -9.51
CA ILE A 214 33.74 0.36 -8.61
C ILE A 214 33.80 -1.15 -8.85
N GLU A 215 32.66 -1.83 -8.94
CA GLU A 215 32.62 -3.27 -9.25
C GLU A 215 33.27 -3.58 -10.60
N TRP A 216 33.01 -2.76 -11.64
CA TRP A 216 33.63 -2.92 -12.95
C TRP A 216 35.16 -2.77 -12.90
N VAL A 217 35.68 -1.76 -12.19
CA VAL A 217 37.13 -1.55 -12.05
C VAL A 217 37.78 -2.72 -11.32
N MET A 218 37.20 -3.17 -10.20
CA MET A 218 37.70 -4.31 -9.43
C MET A 218 37.66 -5.61 -10.24
N ALA A 219 36.64 -5.80 -11.08
CA ALA A 219 36.56 -6.94 -11.98
C ALA A 219 37.67 -6.91 -13.03
N ILE A 220 37.91 -5.76 -13.67
CA ILE A 220 38.97 -5.58 -14.67
C ILE A 220 40.34 -5.92 -14.08
N ASP A 221 40.66 -5.42 -12.88
CA ASP A 221 41.94 -5.70 -12.23
C ASP A 221 42.13 -7.20 -11.96
N TRP A 222 41.07 -7.89 -11.52
CA TRP A 222 41.12 -9.34 -11.30
C TRP A 222 41.33 -10.13 -12.60
N TYR A 223 40.68 -9.72 -13.69
CA TYR A 223 40.88 -10.33 -15.01
C TYR A 223 42.32 -10.15 -15.51
N MET A 224 42.91 -8.97 -15.30
CA MET A 224 44.30 -8.70 -15.69
C MET A 224 45.30 -9.53 -14.88
N VAL A 225 45.08 -9.68 -13.57
CA VAL A 225 45.90 -10.57 -12.71
C VAL A 225 45.78 -12.03 -13.16
N LEU A 226 44.56 -12.51 -13.43
CA LEU A 226 44.34 -13.88 -13.92
C LEU A 226 45.06 -14.13 -15.25
N LEU A 227 44.99 -13.18 -16.19
CA LEU A 227 45.68 -13.27 -17.47
C LEU A 227 47.20 -13.32 -17.29
N ALA A 228 47.76 -12.50 -16.40
CA ALA A 228 49.19 -12.51 -16.10
C ALA A 228 49.64 -13.86 -15.49
N VAL A 229 48.85 -14.42 -14.55
CA VAL A 229 49.13 -15.75 -13.97
C VAL A 229 49.08 -16.85 -15.02
N LEU A 230 48.09 -16.82 -15.93
CA LEU A 230 48.00 -17.78 -17.03
C LEU A 230 49.19 -17.66 -17.99
N LEU A 231 49.61 -16.44 -18.33
CA LEU A 231 50.80 -16.23 -19.17
C LEU A 231 52.06 -16.77 -18.49
N ILE A 232 52.25 -16.51 -17.20
CA ILE A 232 53.38 -17.06 -16.43
C ILE A 232 53.31 -18.59 -16.39
N ALA A 233 52.14 -19.18 -16.16
CA ALA A 233 51.97 -20.62 -16.17
C ALA A 233 52.33 -21.22 -17.55
N MET A 234 51.88 -20.59 -18.64
CA MET A 234 52.19 -21.01 -20.00
C MET A 234 53.67 -20.89 -20.33
N THR A 235 54.36 -19.83 -19.87
CA THR A 235 55.82 -19.72 -20.07
C THR A 235 56.58 -20.76 -19.26
N VAL A 236 56.18 -21.02 -18.02
CA VAL A 236 56.78 -22.09 -17.20
C VAL A 236 56.56 -23.46 -17.85
N ILE A 237 55.35 -23.78 -18.30
CA ILE A 237 55.05 -25.02 -19.02
C ILE A 237 55.88 -25.12 -20.31
N GLY A 238 56.00 -24.02 -21.05
CA GLY A 238 56.80 -23.95 -22.28
C GLY A 238 58.30 -24.14 -22.04
N ILE A 239 58.84 -23.72 -20.89
CA ILE A 239 60.25 -23.91 -20.52
C ILE A 239 60.49 -25.32 -19.99
N VAL A 240 59.57 -25.86 -19.18
CA VAL A 240 59.70 -27.18 -18.55
C VAL A 240 59.47 -28.30 -19.57
N SER A 241 58.57 -28.13 -20.52
CA SER A 241 58.21 -29.17 -21.50
C SER A 241 59.40 -29.68 -22.31
N PRO A 242 60.25 -28.84 -22.96
CA PRO A 242 61.44 -29.29 -23.67
C PRO A 242 62.46 -29.97 -22.75
N ALA A 243 62.67 -29.44 -21.53
CA ALA A 243 63.61 -30.01 -20.57
C ALA A 243 63.16 -31.40 -20.10
N LEU A 244 61.85 -31.57 -19.85
CA LEU A 244 61.25 -32.86 -19.54
C LEU A 244 61.37 -33.83 -20.71
N PHE A 245 61.13 -33.35 -21.94
CA PHE A 245 61.27 -34.15 -23.16
C PHE A 245 62.72 -34.64 -23.35
N SER A 246 63.70 -33.75 -23.21
CA SER A 246 65.13 -34.11 -23.29
C SER A 246 65.56 -35.08 -22.17
N TYR A 247 65.02 -34.92 -20.96
CA TYR A 247 65.29 -35.83 -19.86
C TYR A 247 64.67 -37.22 -20.09
N LEU A 248 63.45 -37.28 -20.62
CA LEU A 248 62.78 -38.54 -20.99
C LEU A 248 63.50 -39.23 -22.15
N ASP A 249 63.92 -38.48 -23.18
CA ASP A 249 64.72 -39.01 -24.30
C ASP A 249 66.05 -39.59 -23.79
N PHE A 250 66.72 -38.89 -22.86
CA PHE A 250 67.94 -39.39 -22.23
C PHE A 250 67.70 -40.68 -21.42
N LEU A 251 66.64 -40.72 -20.61
CA LEU A 251 66.29 -41.93 -19.84
C LEU A 251 65.96 -43.10 -20.77
N LEU A 252 65.21 -42.86 -21.84
CA LEU A 252 64.93 -43.87 -22.86
C LEU A 252 66.22 -44.38 -23.48
N TRP A 253 67.13 -43.49 -23.87
CA TRP A 253 68.43 -43.85 -24.41
C TRP A 253 69.25 -44.73 -23.45
N VAL A 254 69.28 -44.40 -22.15
CA VAL A 254 69.95 -45.22 -21.12
C VAL A 254 69.31 -46.60 -20.99
N VAL A 255 67.97 -46.67 -20.95
CA VAL A 255 67.24 -47.94 -20.83
C VAL A 255 67.50 -48.82 -22.06
N PHE A 256 67.43 -48.28 -23.27
CA PHE A 256 67.75 -49.04 -24.50
C PHE A 256 69.20 -49.54 -24.50
N SER A 257 70.15 -48.73 -24.05
CA SER A 257 71.56 -49.12 -23.94
C SER A 257 71.81 -50.25 -22.93
N LEU A 258 70.99 -50.35 -21.88
CA LEU A 258 71.07 -51.44 -20.90
C LEU A 258 70.43 -52.74 -21.39
N ILE A 259 69.40 -52.66 -22.23
CA ILE A 259 68.65 -53.83 -22.74
C ILE A 259 69.39 -54.50 -23.90
N ASP A 260 70.02 -53.73 -24.80
CA ASP A 260 70.74 -54.27 -25.97
C ASP A 260 72.05 -53.52 -26.26
N PRO A 261 73.15 -53.86 -25.57
CA PRO A 261 74.43 -53.16 -25.75
C PRO A 261 75.13 -53.48 -27.08
N GLU A 262 74.73 -54.55 -27.77
CA GLU A 262 75.34 -54.97 -29.05
C GLU A 262 74.68 -54.28 -30.25
N GLY A 263 73.36 -54.00 -30.17
CA GLY A 263 72.60 -53.33 -31.24
C GLY A 263 73.02 -51.87 -31.54
N PHE A 264 73.70 -51.19 -30.60
CA PHE A 264 74.04 -49.77 -30.74
C PHE A 264 75.35 -49.48 -31.49
N ARG A 265 76.15 -50.50 -31.87
CA ARG A 265 77.42 -50.27 -32.61
C ARG A 265 77.23 -49.91 -34.08
N HIS A 266 76.00 -49.94 -34.58
CA HIS A 266 75.69 -49.73 -36.00
C HIS A 266 74.85 -48.47 -36.29
N PHE A 267 74.59 -47.63 -35.28
CA PHE A 267 73.98 -46.29 -35.40
C PHE A 267 75.00 -45.22 -35.02
#